data_AF-A0ABD0TQW1-F1
#
_entry.id   AF-A0ABD0TQW1-F1
#
_cell.length_a   1.000
_cell.length_b   1.000
_cell.length_c   1.000
_cell.angle_alpha   90.00
_cell.angle_beta   90.00
_cell.angle_gamma   90.00
#
_symmetry.space_group_name_H-M   'P 1'
#
loop_
_entity.id
_entity.type
_entity.pdbx_description
1 polymer ?
#
loop_
_entity_poly.entity_id
_entity_poly.type
_entity_poly.pdbx_seq_one_letter_code
_entity_poly.pdbx_strand_id
1 'polypeptide(L)'
;MEWVISVNEMLKDSNNITKLNYTLIPPGFQGDVRSVRVMQESLSKLIDALGEQSAAAQGLNKVITTAEKLRNSPTHTLYLLKDPSGKGGRGEVIGMLKVGRKHLFLFDEHDKVCEVEPLCVLDFFVLRDRQRHGYGQLLFDHMLEDTGTSAAELAIDGPSPKMEQFLARHYGIQRLMRQNNNFAVSPQFFAKTADISKSGRSTPAVAAAVGRFAAPKPPSAIANVIHGGGSYYHETSNGFSRLGRAENRY
;
A
#
# COMPACT_ATOMS: atom_id res chain seq x y z
N MET A 1 25.23 -5.71 5.90
CA MET A 1 24.87 -7.14 5.81
C MET A 1 25.78 -7.76 4.76
N GLU A 2 26.49 -8.83 5.09
CA GLU A 2 27.29 -9.57 4.11
C GLU A 2 26.41 -10.66 3.49
N TRP A 3 26.38 -10.69 2.16
CA TRP A 3 25.57 -11.63 1.40
C TRP A 3 26.42 -12.83 0.96
N VAL A 4 25.84 -14.03 1.05
CA VAL A 4 26.48 -15.26 0.55
C VAL A 4 26.75 -15.15 -0.95
N ILE A 5 25.74 -14.69 -1.71
CA ILE A 5 25.85 -14.30 -3.12
C ILE A 5 25.98 -12.78 -3.18
N SER A 6 26.92 -12.24 -3.95
CA SER A 6 27.06 -10.79 -4.08
C SER A 6 25.84 -10.15 -4.77
N VAL A 7 25.56 -8.88 -4.50
CA VAL A 7 24.44 -8.17 -5.16
C VAL A 7 24.64 -8.14 -6.67
N ASN A 8 25.88 -7.98 -7.13
CA ASN A 8 26.20 -8.00 -8.56
C ASN A 8 25.89 -9.35 -9.23
N GLU A 9 26.06 -10.46 -8.52
CA GLU A 9 25.70 -11.79 -9.01
C GLU A 9 24.19 -12.06 -8.95
N MET A 10 23.50 -11.53 -7.93
CA MET A 10 22.04 -11.66 -7.77
C MET A 10 21.27 -10.84 -8.79
N LEU A 11 21.70 -9.60 -9.03
CA LEU A 11 20.99 -8.60 -9.82
C LEU A 11 21.84 -8.26 -11.06
N LYS A 12 21.74 -9.07 -12.12
CA LYS A 12 22.65 -9.01 -13.28
C LYS A 12 22.26 -7.99 -14.35
N ASP A 13 21.16 -7.26 -14.19
CA ASP A 13 20.68 -6.31 -15.21
C ASP A 13 21.73 -5.23 -15.53
N SER A 14 21.89 -4.98 -16.82
CA SER A 14 22.92 -4.08 -17.38
C SER A 14 22.66 -2.61 -17.09
N ASN A 15 21.39 -2.24 -16.91
CA ASN A 15 20.96 -0.88 -16.54
C ASN A 15 21.00 -0.63 -15.01
N ASN A 16 21.49 -1.58 -14.22
CA ASN A 16 21.53 -1.56 -12.77
C ASN A 16 20.17 -1.53 -12.06
N ILE A 17 19.06 -1.69 -12.79
CA ILE A 17 17.70 -1.80 -12.24
C ILE A 17 17.16 -3.20 -12.52
N THR A 18 16.95 -3.98 -11.47
CA THR A 18 16.36 -5.32 -11.58
C THR A 18 14.91 -5.30 -11.17
N LYS A 19 14.06 -5.88 -12.02
CA LYS A 19 12.63 -6.06 -11.79
C LYS A 19 12.35 -7.43 -11.19
N LEU A 20 11.73 -7.47 -10.02
CA LEU A 20 11.31 -8.70 -9.35
C LEU A 20 9.79 -8.74 -9.22
N ASN A 21 9.22 -9.92 -9.40
CA ASN A 21 7.81 -10.21 -9.16
C ASN A 21 7.66 -11.27 -8.06
N TYR A 22 6.44 -11.77 -7.86
CA TYR A 22 6.11 -12.79 -6.86
C TYR A 22 6.96 -14.08 -6.92
N THR A 23 7.65 -14.37 -8.02
CA THR A 23 8.54 -15.55 -8.12
C THR A 23 9.85 -15.37 -7.37
N LEU A 24 10.27 -14.13 -7.10
CA LEU A 24 11.60 -13.77 -6.58
C LEU A 24 12.75 -14.38 -7.41
N ILE A 25 12.60 -14.37 -8.73
CA ILE A 25 13.64 -14.80 -9.67
C ILE A 25 13.97 -13.60 -10.57
N PRO A 26 15.25 -13.21 -10.70
CA PRO A 26 15.66 -12.14 -11.60
C PRO A 26 15.37 -12.50 -13.07
N PRO A 27 15.03 -11.53 -13.92
CA PRO A 27 14.83 -11.76 -15.35
C PRO A 27 16.07 -12.42 -15.98
N GLY A 28 15.86 -13.41 -16.84
CA GLY A 28 16.94 -14.11 -17.54
C GLY A 28 17.80 -15.04 -16.66
N PHE A 29 17.48 -15.22 -15.38
CA PHE A 29 18.18 -16.19 -14.54
C PHE A 29 17.95 -17.62 -15.05
N GLN A 30 19.05 -18.32 -15.31
CA GLN A 30 19.06 -19.74 -15.68
C GLN A 30 19.85 -20.51 -14.63
N GLY A 31 19.26 -21.57 -14.11
CA GLY A 31 19.88 -22.42 -13.09
C GLY A 31 19.04 -23.66 -12.83
N ASP A 32 19.67 -24.65 -12.20
CA ASP A 32 18.96 -25.84 -11.72
C ASP A 32 18.06 -25.50 -10.51
N VAL A 33 17.23 -26.47 -10.12
CA VAL A 33 16.28 -26.31 -8.99
C VAL A 33 16.98 -25.84 -7.71
N ARG A 34 18.21 -26.32 -7.47
CA ARG A 34 19.01 -25.92 -6.31
C ARG A 34 19.42 -24.45 -6.39
N SER A 35 19.95 -24.02 -7.54
CA SER A 35 20.37 -22.63 -7.75
C SER A 35 19.20 -21.65 -7.65
N VAL A 36 18.02 -22.02 -8.16
CA VAL A 36 16.79 -21.21 -8.01
C VAL A 36 16.43 -21.02 -6.55
N ARG A 37 16.46 -22.07 -5.73
CA ARG A 37 16.16 -21.97 -4.28
C ARG A 37 17.13 -21.05 -3.57
N VAL A 38 18.44 -21.21 -3.81
CA VAL A 38 19.46 -20.35 -3.18
C VAL A 38 19.29 -18.89 -3.61
N MET A 39 18.95 -18.64 -4.88
CA MET A 39 18.66 -17.29 -5.37
C MET A 39 17.44 -16.68 -4.67
N GLN A 40 16.34 -17.43 -4.58
CA GLN A 40 15.12 -17.00 -3.91
C GLN A 40 15.34 -16.72 -2.42
N GLU A 41 16.11 -17.55 -1.71
CA GLU A 41 16.46 -17.34 -0.30
C GLU A 41 17.31 -16.08 -0.11
N SER A 42 18.29 -15.88 -0.99
CA SER A 42 19.18 -14.70 -0.95
C SER A 42 18.40 -13.42 -1.23
N LEU A 43 17.54 -13.41 -2.26
CA LEU A 43 16.67 -12.28 -2.57
C LEU A 43 15.65 -12.02 -1.47
N SER A 44 15.15 -13.06 -0.81
CA SER A 44 14.20 -12.88 0.29
C SER A 44 14.83 -12.07 1.42
N LYS A 45 16.02 -12.49 1.88
CA LYS A 45 16.79 -11.79 2.92
C LYS A 45 17.13 -10.35 2.51
N LEU A 46 17.47 -10.13 1.24
CA LEU A 46 17.74 -8.80 0.70
C LEU A 46 16.51 -7.90 0.77
N ILE A 47 15.36 -8.38 0.30
CA ILE A 47 14.11 -7.63 0.28
C ILE A 47 13.65 -7.33 1.70
N ASP A 48 13.73 -8.28 2.61
CA ASP A 48 13.32 -8.11 4.01
C ASP A 48 14.17 -7.04 4.71
N ALA A 49 15.51 -7.10 4.56
CA ALA A 49 16.42 -6.09 5.10
C ALA A 49 16.19 -4.68 4.49
N LEU A 50 15.83 -4.60 3.22
CA LEU A 50 15.53 -3.33 2.55
C LEU A 50 14.17 -2.77 2.99
N GLY A 51 13.19 -3.65 3.18
CA GLY A 51 11.88 -3.32 3.74
C GLY A 51 11.95 -2.76 5.15
N GLU A 52 12.76 -3.37 6.02
CA GLU A 52 13.04 -2.86 7.37
C GLU A 52 13.63 -1.46 7.35
N GLN A 53 14.63 -1.22 6.47
CA GLN A 53 15.23 0.10 6.30
C GLN A 53 14.22 1.14 5.78
N SER A 54 13.37 0.76 4.82
CA SER A 54 12.30 1.62 4.31
C SER A 54 11.31 1.99 5.41
N ALA A 55 10.85 1.00 6.18
CA ALA A 55 9.92 1.21 7.28
C ALA A 55 10.51 2.13 8.36
N ALA A 56 11.77 1.92 8.75
CA ALA A 56 12.47 2.77 9.70
C ALA A 56 12.62 4.21 9.19
N ALA A 57 12.94 4.41 7.90
CA ALA A 57 13.09 5.72 7.30
C ALA A 57 11.76 6.50 7.19
N GLN A 58 10.64 5.79 7.09
CA GLN A 58 9.29 6.33 7.03
C GLN A 58 8.61 6.44 8.41
N GLY A 59 9.22 5.90 9.47
CA GLY A 59 8.62 5.86 10.81
C GLY A 59 7.43 4.92 10.93
N LEU A 60 7.38 3.85 10.13
CA LEU A 60 6.28 2.88 10.13
C LEU A 60 6.44 1.87 11.26
N ASN A 61 5.33 1.59 11.97
CA ASN A 61 5.30 0.55 13.01
C ASN A 61 5.38 -0.88 12.45
N LYS A 62 5.10 -1.06 11.16
CA LYS A 62 5.11 -2.37 10.48
C LYS A 62 5.83 -2.24 9.15
N VAL A 63 6.68 -3.23 8.85
CA VAL A 63 7.33 -3.34 7.55
C VAL A 63 6.28 -3.66 6.47
N ILE A 64 6.17 -2.83 5.45
CA ILE A 64 5.17 -2.99 4.37
C ILE A 64 5.70 -3.73 3.14
N THR A 65 7.00 -3.94 3.05
CA THR A 65 7.66 -4.65 1.95
C THR A 65 8.50 -5.78 2.53
N THR A 66 8.09 -7.01 2.26
CA THR A 66 8.83 -8.23 2.60
C THR A 66 8.75 -9.19 1.43
N ALA A 67 9.67 -10.14 1.38
CA ALA A 67 9.68 -11.20 0.39
C ALA A 67 8.36 -11.99 0.40
N GLU A 68 7.85 -12.31 1.59
CA GLU A 68 6.56 -12.98 1.78
C GLU A 68 5.40 -12.17 1.19
N LYS A 69 5.32 -10.87 1.51
CA LYS A 69 4.26 -10.00 0.98
C LYS A 69 4.32 -9.88 -0.54
N LEU A 70 5.52 -9.84 -1.11
CA LEU A 70 5.70 -9.81 -2.56
C LEU A 70 5.26 -11.14 -3.22
N ARG A 71 5.61 -12.30 -2.63
CA ARG A 71 5.15 -13.62 -3.10
C ARG A 71 3.62 -13.75 -3.09
N ASN A 72 2.98 -13.18 -2.07
CA ASN A 72 1.53 -13.22 -1.91
C ASN A 72 0.79 -12.16 -2.74
N SER A 73 1.50 -11.35 -3.53
CA SER A 73 0.93 -10.26 -4.33
C SER A 73 1.33 -10.38 -5.81
N PRO A 74 0.63 -11.21 -6.62
CA PRO A 74 1.00 -11.46 -8.01
C PRO A 74 1.03 -10.21 -8.90
N THR A 75 0.25 -9.18 -8.55
CA THR A 75 0.21 -7.90 -9.28
C THR A 75 1.31 -6.93 -8.86
N HIS A 76 2.10 -7.26 -7.82
CA HIS A 76 3.16 -6.38 -7.33
C HIS A 76 4.45 -6.64 -8.08
N THR A 77 5.16 -5.55 -8.33
CA THR A 77 6.49 -5.53 -8.93
C THR A 77 7.39 -4.68 -8.06
N LEU A 78 8.61 -5.16 -7.84
CA LEU A 78 9.64 -4.49 -7.08
C LEU A 78 10.82 -4.17 -8.01
N TYR A 79 11.11 -2.89 -8.19
CA TYR A 79 12.30 -2.41 -8.88
C TYR A 79 13.40 -2.15 -7.86
N LEU A 80 14.56 -2.75 -8.08
CA LEU A 80 15.74 -2.60 -7.22
C LEU A 80 16.86 -1.93 -8.01
N LEU A 81 17.35 -0.80 -7.52
CA LEU A 81 18.51 -0.11 -8.08
C LEU A 81 19.77 -0.52 -7.32
N LYS A 82 20.80 -0.95 -8.03
CA LYS A 82 22.11 -1.27 -7.47
C LYS A 82 23.18 -0.23 -7.84
N ASP A 83 24.12 -0.03 -6.94
CA ASP A 83 25.45 0.52 -7.22
C ASP A 83 26.42 -0.67 -7.37
N PRO A 84 26.93 -0.98 -8.58
CA PRO A 84 27.80 -2.12 -8.80
C PRO A 84 29.18 -1.96 -8.16
N SER A 85 29.63 -0.72 -7.90
CA SER A 85 30.91 -0.43 -7.25
C SER A 85 30.84 -0.53 -5.71
N GLY A 86 29.62 -0.56 -5.17
CA GLY A 86 29.37 -0.63 -3.73
C GLY A 86 29.98 -1.86 -3.05
N LYS A 87 30.25 -1.74 -1.75
CA LYS A 87 30.79 -2.82 -0.89
C LYS A 87 32.03 -3.53 -1.48
N GLY A 88 33.02 -2.75 -1.94
CA GLY A 88 34.27 -3.28 -2.48
C GLY A 88 34.07 -4.05 -3.79
N GLY A 89 33.17 -3.58 -4.67
CA GLY A 89 32.89 -4.22 -5.96
C GLY A 89 31.93 -5.41 -5.92
N ARG A 90 31.38 -5.75 -4.75
CA ARG A 90 30.33 -6.80 -4.62
C ARG A 90 28.92 -6.29 -4.94
N GLY A 91 28.77 -4.99 -5.10
CA GLY A 91 27.50 -4.32 -5.37
C GLY A 91 26.70 -4.03 -4.10
N GLU A 92 25.89 -2.99 -4.15
CA GLU A 92 24.99 -2.56 -3.06
C GLU A 92 23.63 -2.17 -3.65
N VAL A 93 22.53 -2.63 -3.05
CA VAL A 93 21.19 -2.11 -3.42
C VAL A 93 21.00 -0.77 -2.73
N ILE A 94 20.83 0.28 -3.52
CA ILE A 94 20.77 1.66 -3.06
C ILE A 94 19.36 2.25 -3.11
N GLY A 95 18.41 1.58 -3.78
CA GLY A 95 17.03 2.01 -3.84
C GLY A 95 16.05 0.91 -4.21
N MET A 96 14.79 1.13 -3.86
CA MET A 96 13.65 0.26 -4.10
C MET A 96 12.43 1.09 -4.49
N LEU A 97 11.67 0.61 -5.47
CA LEU A 97 10.34 1.10 -5.81
C LEU A 97 9.40 -0.09 -5.97
N LYS A 98 8.39 -0.20 -5.10
CA LYS A 98 7.35 -1.22 -5.17
C LYS A 98 6.08 -0.62 -5.74
N VAL A 99 5.55 -1.24 -6.78
CA VAL A 99 4.28 -0.87 -7.40
C VAL A 99 3.34 -2.07 -7.51
N GLY A 100 2.06 -1.82 -7.68
CA GLY A 100 1.11 -2.89 -7.99
C GLY A 100 -0.30 -2.35 -8.27
N ARG A 101 -1.09 -3.12 -9.02
CA ARG A 101 -2.50 -2.77 -9.28
C ARG A 101 -3.35 -2.96 -8.04
N LYS A 102 -4.25 -2.01 -7.78
CA LYS A 102 -5.22 -2.05 -6.67
C LYS A 102 -6.58 -1.64 -7.16
N HIS A 103 -7.60 -2.39 -6.75
CA HIS A 103 -8.99 -2.03 -6.95
C HIS A 103 -9.39 -0.98 -5.90
N LEU A 104 -9.71 0.24 -6.34
CA LEU A 104 -9.94 1.40 -5.48
C LEU A 104 -11.27 2.10 -5.83
N PHE A 105 -11.92 2.62 -4.80
CA PHE A 105 -13.01 3.58 -4.92
C PHE A 105 -12.46 4.96 -4.55
N LEU A 106 -12.40 5.87 -5.52
CA LEU A 106 -11.82 7.21 -5.37
C LEU A 106 -12.89 8.26 -5.64
N PHE A 107 -12.76 9.43 -5.01
CA PHE A 107 -13.58 10.60 -5.24
C PHE A 107 -12.87 11.57 -6.17
N ASP A 108 -13.58 12.03 -7.21
CA ASP A 108 -13.11 13.12 -8.08
C ASP A 108 -13.31 14.49 -7.43
N GLU A 109 -12.99 15.58 -8.15
CA GLU A 109 -13.15 16.96 -7.65
C GLU A 109 -14.62 17.39 -7.43
N HIS A 110 -15.59 16.60 -7.88
CA HIS A 110 -17.03 16.84 -7.72
C HIS A 110 -17.67 15.86 -6.72
N ASP A 111 -16.87 15.21 -5.88
CA ASP A 111 -17.29 14.19 -4.91
C ASP A 111 -17.98 12.96 -5.55
N LYS A 112 -17.77 12.73 -6.85
CA LYS A 112 -18.29 11.52 -7.52
C LYS A 112 -17.35 10.35 -7.23
N VAL A 113 -17.95 9.22 -6.84
CA VAL A 113 -17.22 7.95 -6.67
C VAL A 113 -16.87 7.35 -8.04
N CYS A 114 -15.60 7.02 -8.21
CA CYS A 114 -15.04 6.30 -9.35
C CYS A 114 -14.42 4.99 -8.88
N GLU A 115 -14.93 3.87 -9.40
CA GLU A 115 -14.35 2.54 -9.23
C GLU A 115 -13.28 2.33 -10.31
N VAL A 116 -12.04 2.07 -9.91
CA VAL A 116 -10.88 2.02 -10.80
C VAL A 116 -9.86 0.97 -10.34
N GLU A 117 -9.00 0.50 -11.26
CA GLU A 117 -7.88 -0.39 -10.94
C GLU A 117 -6.51 0.17 -11.42
N PRO A 118 -6.04 1.29 -10.84
CA PRO A 118 -4.80 1.94 -11.26
C PRO A 118 -3.55 1.17 -10.82
N LEU A 119 -2.43 1.47 -11.50
CA LEU A 119 -1.12 1.14 -10.98
C LEU A 119 -0.83 2.06 -9.78
N CYS A 120 -0.43 1.47 -8.66
CA CYS A 120 -0.17 2.20 -7.44
C CYS A 120 1.30 2.15 -7.06
N VAL A 121 1.83 3.25 -6.52
CA VAL A 121 3.10 3.28 -5.81
C VAL A 121 2.84 2.91 -4.36
N LEU A 122 3.46 1.81 -3.91
CA LEU A 122 3.15 1.14 -2.65
C LEU A 122 4.29 1.19 -1.62
N ASP A 123 5.52 1.40 -2.08
CA ASP A 123 6.68 1.68 -1.24
C ASP A 123 7.78 2.31 -2.11
N PHE A 124 8.47 3.32 -1.61
CA PHE A 124 9.54 3.98 -2.37
C PHE A 124 10.63 4.48 -1.44
N PHE A 125 11.84 3.96 -1.65
CA PHE A 125 12.95 4.14 -0.74
C PHE A 125 14.28 4.25 -1.49
N VAL A 126 15.12 5.18 -1.04
CA VAL A 126 16.52 5.33 -1.45
C VAL A 126 17.34 5.50 -0.18
N LEU A 127 18.49 4.83 -0.11
CA LEU A 127 19.41 4.93 1.03
C LEU A 127 19.71 6.39 1.35
N ARG A 128 19.77 6.72 2.64
CA ARG A 128 19.80 8.11 3.13
C ARG A 128 20.96 8.92 2.55
N ASP A 129 22.15 8.33 2.56
CA ASP A 129 23.40 8.88 2.01
C ASP A 129 23.42 8.95 0.47
N ARG A 130 22.48 8.27 -0.19
CA ARG A 130 22.29 8.29 -1.65
C ARG A 130 21.11 9.15 -2.10
N GLN A 131 20.33 9.74 -1.18
CA GLN A 131 19.22 10.64 -1.52
C GLN A 131 19.71 11.91 -2.22
N ARG A 132 18.86 12.51 -3.06
CA ARG A 132 19.14 13.77 -3.80
C ARG A 132 20.24 13.69 -4.87
N HIS A 133 20.66 12.50 -5.27
CA HIS A 133 21.62 12.25 -6.37
C HIS A 133 20.95 11.82 -7.69
N GLY A 134 19.62 11.95 -7.82
CA GLY A 134 18.88 11.55 -9.02
C GLY A 134 18.40 10.09 -9.05
N TYR A 135 18.89 9.22 -8.15
CA TYR A 135 18.50 7.80 -8.12
C TYR A 135 17.00 7.53 -7.95
N GLY A 136 16.30 8.38 -7.21
CA GLY A 136 14.85 8.27 -7.08
C GLY A 136 14.14 8.53 -8.42
N GLN A 137 14.57 9.55 -9.15
CA GLN A 137 14.04 9.86 -10.47
C GLN A 137 14.36 8.72 -11.45
N LEU A 138 15.61 8.24 -11.45
CA LEU A 138 16.03 7.13 -12.30
C LEU A 138 15.16 5.87 -12.13
N LEU A 139 14.88 5.47 -10.88
CA LEU A 139 13.99 4.34 -10.57
C LEU A 139 12.56 4.58 -11.05
N PHE A 140 12.06 5.79 -10.85
CA PHE A 140 10.68 6.13 -11.16
C PHE A 140 10.46 6.24 -12.67
N ASP A 141 11.38 6.89 -13.40
CA ASP A 141 11.36 6.99 -14.86
C ASP A 141 11.41 5.60 -15.50
N HIS A 142 12.31 4.72 -15.04
CA HIS A 142 12.36 3.34 -15.50
C HIS A 142 11.04 2.59 -15.25
N MET A 143 10.39 2.81 -14.11
CA MET A 143 9.09 2.20 -13.80
C MET A 143 7.98 2.74 -14.72
N LEU A 144 7.97 4.03 -15.02
CA LEU A 144 7.00 4.64 -15.94
C LEU A 144 7.17 4.10 -17.37
N GLU A 145 8.42 3.98 -17.83
CA GLU A 145 8.75 3.40 -19.15
C GLU A 145 8.34 1.93 -19.25
N ASP A 146 8.71 1.09 -18.27
CA ASP A 146 8.38 -0.34 -18.26
C ASP A 146 6.86 -0.58 -18.24
N THR A 147 6.11 0.27 -17.53
CA THR A 147 4.66 0.12 -17.37
C THR A 147 3.82 0.87 -18.39
N GLY A 148 4.45 1.72 -19.23
CA GLY A 148 3.76 2.52 -20.24
C GLY A 148 2.74 3.50 -19.65
N THR A 149 3.02 4.06 -18.47
CA THR A 149 2.12 4.96 -17.75
C THR A 149 2.77 6.32 -17.50
N SER A 150 1.98 7.34 -17.18
CA SER A 150 2.49 8.63 -16.70
C SER A 150 2.33 8.79 -15.20
N ALA A 151 3.15 9.64 -14.59
CA ALA A 151 3.08 9.90 -13.14
C ALA A 151 1.70 10.40 -12.67
N ALA A 152 0.95 11.10 -13.54
CA ALA A 152 -0.39 11.61 -13.24
C ALA A 152 -1.46 10.50 -13.19
N GLU A 153 -1.20 9.34 -13.78
CA GLU A 153 -2.10 8.18 -13.81
C GLU A 153 -1.88 7.22 -12.63
N LEU A 154 -0.90 7.51 -11.76
CA LEU A 154 -0.60 6.69 -10.59
C LEU A 154 -1.45 7.10 -9.38
N ALA A 155 -1.81 6.11 -8.58
CA ALA A 155 -2.24 6.32 -7.20
C ALA A 155 -1.08 6.09 -6.23
N ILE A 156 -0.91 6.95 -5.24
CA ILE A 156 0.19 6.88 -4.27
C ILE A 156 -0.38 6.48 -2.91
N ASP A 157 0.07 5.37 -2.36
CA ASP A 157 -0.34 4.92 -1.01
C ASP A 157 0.42 5.71 0.06
N GLY A 158 -0.30 6.48 0.88
CA GLY A 158 0.28 7.22 2.00
C GLY A 158 1.45 8.14 1.63
N PRO A 159 1.31 9.08 0.67
CA PRO A 159 2.42 9.90 0.22
C PRO A 159 3.03 10.71 1.38
N SER A 160 4.35 10.54 1.55
CA SER A 160 5.14 11.37 2.46
C SER A 160 5.36 12.79 1.89
N PRO A 161 5.70 13.79 2.72
CA PRO A 161 6.06 15.12 2.21
C PRO A 161 7.23 15.10 1.22
N LYS A 162 8.17 14.17 1.39
CA LYS A 162 9.28 13.97 0.42
C LYS A 162 8.78 13.47 -0.93
N MET A 163 7.79 12.58 -0.92
CA MET A 163 7.16 12.06 -2.15
C MET A 163 6.40 13.16 -2.89
N GLU A 164 5.62 13.98 -2.18
CA GLU A 164 4.92 15.12 -2.78
C GLU A 164 5.89 16.11 -3.44
N GLN A 165 6.96 16.49 -2.74
CA GLN A 165 8.02 17.35 -3.30
C GLN A 165 8.73 16.72 -4.51
N PHE A 166 8.96 15.41 -4.46
CA PHE A 166 9.57 14.68 -5.56
C PHE A 166 8.67 14.72 -6.81
N LEU A 167 7.37 14.44 -6.64
CA LEU A 167 6.40 14.49 -7.73
C LEU A 167 6.23 15.90 -8.32
N ALA A 168 6.19 16.93 -7.48
CA ALA A 168 6.11 18.31 -7.92
C ALA A 168 7.34 18.72 -8.74
N ARG A 169 8.55 18.36 -8.28
CA ARG A 169 9.81 18.74 -8.93
C ARG A 169 10.04 18.04 -10.27
N HIS A 170 9.76 16.74 -10.34
CA HIS A 170 10.17 15.92 -11.49
C HIS A 170 9.03 15.67 -12.49
N TYR A 171 7.77 15.72 -12.04
CA TYR A 171 6.61 15.38 -12.88
C TYR A 171 5.52 16.47 -12.92
N GLY A 172 5.77 17.63 -12.31
CA GLY A 172 4.84 18.77 -12.34
C GLY A 172 3.55 18.58 -11.54
N ILE A 173 3.46 17.54 -10.70
CA ILE A 173 2.28 17.26 -9.88
C ILE A 173 2.34 18.12 -8.62
N GLN A 174 1.78 19.33 -8.70
CA GLN A 174 1.88 20.34 -7.62
C GLN A 174 1.09 19.98 -6.36
N ARG A 175 0.02 19.19 -6.50
CA ARG A 175 -0.79 18.72 -5.37
C ARG A 175 -1.30 17.31 -5.63
N LEU A 176 -1.47 16.55 -4.56
CA LEU A 176 -2.22 15.29 -4.57
C LEU A 176 -3.54 15.47 -3.83
N MET A 177 -4.60 14.90 -4.38
CA MET A 177 -5.92 14.83 -3.75
C MET A 177 -5.94 13.61 -2.84
N ARG A 178 -5.87 13.83 -1.53
CA ARG A 178 -5.92 12.76 -0.52
C ARG A 178 -7.32 12.18 -0.44
N GLN A 179 -7.39 10.87 -0.37
CA GLN A 179 -8.62 10.08 -0.37
C GLN A 179 -8.83 9.46 1.01
N ASN A 180 -10.05 9.00 1.28
CA ASN A 180 -10.39 8.38 2.57
C ASN A 180 -9.69 7.02 2.81
N ASN A 181 -9.15 6.40 1.75
CA ASN A 181 -8.51 5.08 1.78
C ASN A 181 -6.96 5.15 1.85
N ASN A 182 -6.39 6.23 2.40
CA ASN A 182 -4.94 6.49 2.51
C ASN A 182 -4.22 6.78 1.17
N PHE A 183 -4.85 6.51 0.03
CA PHE A 183 -4.30 6.86 -1.27
C PHE A 183 -4.42 8.35 -1.56
N ALA A 184 -3.57 8.83 -2.46
CA ALA A 184 -3.74 10.13 -3.08
C ALA A 184 -3.42 10.06 -4.58
N VAL A 185 -4.11 10.88 -5.36
CA VAL A 185 -4.00 10.93 -6.82
C VAL A 185 -3.79 12.36 -7.31
N SER A 186 -3.19 12.52 -8.49
CA SER A 186 -3.14 13.81 -9.18
C SER A 186 -4.56 14.27 -9.58
N PRO A 187 -4.88 15.58 -9.60
CA PRO A 187 -6.13 16.06 -10.21
C PRO A 187 -6.33 15.57 -11.65
N GLN A 188 -5.24 15.41 -12.41
CA GLN A 188 -5.27 14.93 -13.79
C GLN A 188 -5.57 13.42 -13.92
N PHE A 189 -5.56 12.67 -12.81
CA PHE A 189 -5.87 11.23 -12.79
C PHE A 189 -7.26 10.94 -13.40
N PHE A 190 -8.22 11.84 -13.15
CA PHE A 190 -9.59 11.67 -13.61
C PHE A 190 -9.83 12.04 -15.08
N ALA A 191 -8.91 12.78 -15.70
CA ALA A 191 -9.06 13.25 -17.08
C ALA A 191 -9.12 12.09 -18.09
N LYS A 192 -8.38 11.00 -17.85
CA LYS A 192 -8.36 9.81 -18.73
C LYS A 192 -9.28 8.69 -18.26
N THR A 193 -9.58 8.59 -16.96
CA THR A 193 -10.52 7.58 -16.44
C THR A 193 -11.98 7.94 -16.72
N ALA A 194 -12.29 9.21 -16.99
CA ALA A 194 -13.61 9.62 -17.47
C ALA A 194 -14.04 8.89 -18.76
N ASP A 195 -13.11 8.52 -19.65
CA ASP A 195 -13.44 7.73 -20.84
C ASP A 195 -13.73 6.26 -20.53
N ILE A 196 -13.13 5.69 -19.48
CA ILE A 196 -13.40 4.33 -19.01
C ILE A 196 -14.78 4.26 -18.35
N SER A 197 -15.17 5.31 -17.60
CA SER A 197 -16.46 5.40 -16.91
C SER A 197 -17.70 5.46 -17.83
N LYS A 198 -17.54 5.73 -19.13
CA LYS A 198 -18.66 5.66 -20.10
C LYS A 198 -19.10 4.23 -20.41
N SER A 199 -18.28 3.23 -20.08
CA SER A 199 -18.60 1.80 -20.21
C SER A 199 -19.08 1.16 -18.88
N GLY A 200 -18.90 1.87 -17.76
CA GLY A 200 -19.30 1.43 -16.44
C GLY A 200 -20.74 1.87 -16.16
N ARG A 201 -21.61 0.89 -15.91
CA ARG A 201 -23.02 1.09 -15.57
C ARG A 201 -23.13 2.06 -14.38
N SER A 202 -23.54 3.30 -14.64
CA SER A 202 -23.94 4.25 -13.61
C SER A 202 -25.00 3.60 -12.73
N THR A 203 -24.66 3.20 -11.51
CA THR A 203 -25.68 2.94 -10.51
C THR A 203 -26.17 4.31 -10.04
N PRO A 204 -27.42 4.70 -10.33
CA PRO A 204 -27.98 5.89 -9.73
C PRO A 204 -27.98 5.69 -8.22
N ALA A 205 -27.57 6.70 -7.47
CA ALA A 205 -27.77 6.75 -6.03
C ALA A 205 -29.26 6.51 -5.76
N VAL A 206 -29.59 5.35 -5.18
CA VAL A 206 -30.97 5.03 -4.82
C VAL A 206 -31.35 5.98 -3.70
N ALA A 207 -32.21 6.95 -4.01
CA ALA A 207 -32.90 7.74 -3.00
C ALA A 207 -33.58 6.76 -2.03
N ALA A 208 -33.30 6.90 -0.72
CA ALA A 208 -33.82 6.03 0.31
C ALA A 208 -35.36 6.10 0.32
N ALA A 209 -36.01 5.14 -0.35
CA ALA A 209 -37.43 4.89 -0.19
C ALA A 209 -37.64 4.32 1.20
N VAL A 210 -38.37 5.03 2.05
CA VAL A 210 -38.75 4.61 3.40
C VAL A 210 -39.66 3.38 3.28
N GLY A 211 -39.03 2.19 3.33
CA GLY A 211 -39.67 0.89 3.33
C GLY A 211 -40.06 0.46 4.74
N ARG A 212 -41.26 -0.10 4.88
CA ARG A 212 -42.00 -0.36 6.13
C ARG A 212 -41.52 -1.55 6.95
N PHE A 213 -40.20 -1.80 6.99
CA PHE A 213 -39.60 -2.82 7.84
C PHE A 213 -38.23 -2.35 8.32
N ALA A 214 -38.23 -1.43 9.29
CA ALA A 214 -37.02 -1.06 10.03
C ALA A 214 -36.87 -1.98 11.25
N ALA A 215 -35.82 -2.81 11.27
CA ALA A 215 -35.39 -3.47 12.49
C ALA A 215 -34.78 -2.43 13.45
N PRO A 216 -35.10 -2.45 14.76
CA PRO A 216 -34.52 -1.50 15.71
C PRO A 216 -33.00 -1.69 15.80
N LYS A 217 -32.24 -0.63 15.53
CA LYS A 217 -30.80 -0.59 15.81
C LYS A 217 -30.60 -0.36 17.31
N PRO A 218 -29.76 -1.14 18.01
CA PRO A 218 -29.38 -0.82 19.38
C PRO A 218 -28.53 0.47 19.40
N PRO A 219 -28.71 1.35 20.41
CA PRO A 219 -27.95 2.60 20.49
C PRO A 219 -26.47 2.33 20.74
N SER A 220 -25.59 2.91 19.92
CA SER A 220 -24.14 2.82 20.07
C SER A 220 -23.64 3.69 21.24
N ALA A 221 -22.85 3.09 22.12
CA ALA A 221 -22.36 3.67 23.39
C ALA A 221 -21.25 4.75 23.28
N ILE A 222 -21.19 5.53 22.19
CA ILE A 222 -20.13 6.55 21.99
C ILE A 222 -20.67 7.98 21.84
N ALA A 223 -21.98 8.20 21.97
CA ALA A 223 -22.55 9.54 22.07
C ALA A 223 -22.87 9.86 23.53
N ASN A 224 -21.88 10.28 24.33
CA ASN A 224 -22.01 11.13 25.53
C ASN A 224 -20.66 11.33 26.23
N VAL A 225 -19.70 12.05 25.63
CA VAL A 225 -18.66 12.77 26.42
C VAL A 225 -18.25 14.06 25.72
N ILE A 226 -19.19 14.94 25.40
CA ILE A 226 -18.97 16.39 25.37
C ILE A 226 -20.25 17.03 25.90
N HIS A 227 -20.09 17.95 26.86
CA HIS A 227 -21.10 18.68 27.66
C HIS A 227 -21.39 18.08 29.05
N GLY A 228 -20.66 18.60 30.04
CA GLY A 228 -21.04 18.51 31.44
C GLY A 228 -22.35 19.25 31.69
N GLY A 229 -23.27 18.56 32.34
CA GLY A 229 -24.55 19.07 32.80
C GLY A 229 -25.25 17.95 33.55
N GLY A 230 -25.25 18.02 34.87
CA GLY A 230 -25.82 16.99 35.73
C GLY A 230 -27.33 16.85 35.52
N SER A 231 -27.84 15.63 35.62
CA SER A 231 -29.20 15.33 36.03
C SER A 231 -29.28 13.87 36.49
N TYR A 232 -29.65 13.73 37.76
CA TYR A 232 -29.99 12.50 38.44
C TYR A 232 -31.07 11.71 37.69
N TYR A 233 -30.85 10.42 37.46
CA TYR A 233 -31.95 9.47 37.33
C TYR A 233 -31.68 8.21 38.13
N HIS A 234 -32.74 7.86 38.87
CA HIS A 234 -32.85 6.92 39.96
C HIS A 234 -33.11 5.51 39.40
N GLU A 235 -32.32 4.51 39.80
CA GLU A 235 -32.70 3.10 39.61
C GLU A 235 -33.80 2.74 40.60
N THR A 236 -34.90 2.17 40.11
CA THR A 236 -35.88 1.44 40.93
C THR A 236 -35.86 -0.02 40.51
N SER A 237 -35.24 -0.83 41.36
CA SER A 237 -35.35 -2.28 41.39
C SER A 237 -36.77 -2.70 41.80
N ASN A 238 -37.44 -3.53 41.00
CA ASN A 238 -38.62 -4.28 41.44
C ASN A 238 -38.32 -5.77 41.32
N GLY A 239 -38.09 -6.40 42.48
CA GLY A 239 -38.14 -7.85 42.63
C GLY A 239 -39.58 -8.34 42.75
N PHE A 240 -39.84 -9.55 42.27
CA PHE A 240 -40.91 -10.40 42.77
C PHE A 240 -40.48 -11.86 42.67
N SER A 241 -40.08 -12.41 43.82
CA SER A 241 -39.90 -13.82 44.07
C SER A 241 -41.27 -14.47 44.33
N ARG A 242 -41.54 -15.63 43.74
CA ARG A 242 -42.56 -16.57 44.24
C ARG A 242 -41.89 -17.92 44.55
N LEU A 243 -41.97 -18.29 45.83
CA LEU A 243 -41.79 -19.63 46.40
C LEU A 243 -42.61 -20.66 45.60
N GLY A 244 -42.28 -21.94 45.47
CA GLY A 244 -41.46 -22.82 46.29
C GLY A 244 -42.23 -24.15 46.42
N ARG A 245 -41.61 -25.27 46.07
CA ARG A 245 -41.98 -26.60 46.59
C ARG A 245 -40.91 -27.62 46.19
N ALA A 246 -40.16 -28.06 47.18
CA ALA A 246 -39.45 -29.33 47.16
C ALA A 246 -39.97 -30.14 48.35
N GLU A 247 -40.36 -31.39 48.12
CA GLU A 247 -40.34 -32.41 49.16
C GLU A 247 -40.24 -33.80 48.53
N ASN A 248 -39.07 -34.40 48.77
CA ASN A 248 -38.73 -35.80 49.02
C ASN A 248 -39.66 -36.92 48.55
N ARG A 249 -39.03 -38.00 48.04
CA ARG A 249 -39.13 -39.36 48.62
C ARG A 249 -38.02 -40.27 48.08
N TYR A 250 -37.33 -40.90 49.04
CA TYR A 250 -36.56 -42.16 49.07
C TYR A 250 -35.58 -42.51 47.94
#